data_AF-A0A4P9WGY0-F1
#
_entry.id   AF-A0A4P9WGY0-F1
#
_cell.length_a   1.000
_cell.length_b   1.000
_cell.length_c   1.000
_cell.angle_alpha   90.00
_cell.angle_beta   90.00
_cell.angle_gamma   90.00
#
_symmetry.space_group_name_H-M   'P 1'
#
loop_
_entity.id
_entity.type
_entity.pdbx_description
1 polymer ?
#
loop_
_entity_poly.entity_id
_entity_poly.type
_entity_poly.pdbx_seq_one_letter_code
_entity_poly.pdbx_strand_id
1 'polypeptide(L)' 'DLDRLILEEKAKGTVSLNLSQRDLALLPPEIGDLIDLERQIPLGLSNNLLTTLPPEMPKLSHLRYLNLRSNGFREFP' A
#
# COMPACT_ATOMS: atom_id res chain seq x y z
N ASP A 1 6.88 8.98 8.93
CA ASP A 1 6.62 7.58 9.27
C ASP A 1 5.41 7.12 8.48
N LEU A 2 5.49 5.94 7.88
CA LEU A 2 4.49 5.39 6.98
C LEU A 2 3.17 5.05 7.71
N ASP A 3 3.24 4.73 9.00
CA ASP A 3 2.03 4.53 9.84
C ASP A 3 1.17 5.79 9.91
N ARG A 4 1.83 6.94 10.09
CA ARG A 4 1.15 8.24 10.07
C ARG A 4 0.52 8.53 8.71
N LEU A 5 1.19 8.17 7.61
CA LEU A 5 0.66 8.37 6.26
C LEU A 5 -0.57 7.48 6.01
N ILE A 6 -0.53 6.22 6.44
CA ILE A 6 -1.65 5.30 6.38
C ILE A 6 -2.84 5.85 7.18
N LEU A 7 -2.60 6.35 8.39
CA LEU A 7 -3.63 6.96 9.23
C LEU A 7 -4.22 8.24 8.60
N GLU A 8 -3.38 9.10 8.02
CA GLU A 8 -3.80 10.31 7.33
C GLU A 8 -4.69 9.99 6.11
N GLU A 9 -4.31 9.01 5.29
CA GLU A 9 -5.14 8.61 4.14
C GLU A 9 -6.43 7.90 4.59
N LYS A 10 -6.39 7.06 5.64
CA LYS A 10 -7.61 6.48 6.25
C LYS A 10 -8.57 7.58 6.76
N ALA A 11 -8.05 8.62 7.39
CA ALA A 11 -8.84 9.72 7.93
C ALA A 11 -9.55 10.56 6.85
N LYS A 12 -9.09 10.53 5.60
CA LYS A 12 -9.77 11.21 4.48
C LYS A 12 -11.08 10.54 4.08
N GLY A 13 -11.40 9.36 4.61
CA GLY A 13 -12.61 8.61 4.25
C GLY A 13 -12.63 8.19 2.78
N THR A 14 -11.47 8.18 2.12
CA THR A 14 -11.35 7.83 0.71
C THR A 14 -11.50 6.33 0.52
N VAL A 15 -12.15 5.95 -0.58
CA VAL A 15 -12.25 4.55 -1.04
C VAL A 15 -10.97 4.06 -1.72
N SER A 16 -9.85 4.76 -1.57
CA SER A 16 -8.54 4.41 -2.12
C SER A 16 -7.41 4.87 -1.20
N LEU A 17 -6.33 4.11 -1.16
CA LEU A 17 -5.10 4.43 -0.43
C LEU A 17 -4.01 4.73 -1.44
N ASN A 18 -3.66 6.01 -1.60
CA ASN A 18 -2.62 6.44 -2.51
C ASN A 18 -1.35 6.84 -1.76
N LEU A 19 -0.34 5.98 -1.84
CA LEU A 19 1.00 6.15 -1.29
C LEU A 19 2.05 6.37 -2.39
N SER A 20 1.64 6.77 -3.59
CA SER A 20 2.55 7.01 -4.71
C SER A 20 3.44 8.24 -4.47
N GLN A 21 4.65 8.25 -5.04
CA GLN A 21 5.59 9.40 -5.01
C GLN A 21 5.98 9.81 -3.58
N ARG A 22 6.36 8.85 -2.74
CA ARG A 22 6.70 9.08 -1.32
C ARG A 22 8.07 8.55 -0.91
N ASP A 23 8.92 8.22 -1.89
CA ASP A 23 10.27 7.68 -1.68
C ASP A 23 10.29 6.47 -0.72
N LEU A 24 9.20 5.68 -0.71
CA LEU A 24 9.08 4.53 0.20
C LEU A 24 10.06 3.44 -0.21
N ALA A 25 11.02 3.14 0.66
CA ALA A 25 11.95 2.02 0.48
C ALA A 25 11.38 0.67 0.93
N LEU A 26 10.41 0.72 1.86
CA LEU A 26 9.74 -0.44 2.43
C LEU A 26 8.29 -0.11 2.82
N LEU A 27 7.46 -1.14 2.91
CA LEU A 27 6.12 -1.08 3.49
C LEU A 27 6.11 -1.82 4.83
N PRO A 28 5.50 -1.27 5.87
CA PRO A 28 5.44 -1.88 7.19
C PRO A 28 4.40 -3.02 7.17
N PRO A 29 4.57 -4.06 8.01
CA PRO A 29 3.65 -5.20 8.08
C PRO A 29 2.20 -4.78 8.44
N GLU A 30 2.04 -3.65 9.15
CA GLU A 30 0.78 -3.02 9.53
C GLU A 30 -0.10 -2.65 8.31
N ILE A 31 0.45 -2.60 7.10
CA ILE A 31 -0.34 -2.47 5.86
C ILE A 31 -1.38 -3.60 5.76
N GLY A 32 -1.08 -4.79 6.30
CA GLY A 32 -1.99 -5.92 6.32
C GLY A 32 -3.20 -5.73 7.23
N ASP A 33 -3.18 -4.78 8.17
CA ASP A 33 -4.28 -4.51 9.10
C ASP A 33 -5.29 -3.50 8.54
N LEU A 34 -5.16 -3.16 7.25
CA LEU A 34 -6.16 -2.38 6.51
C LEU A 34 -7.42 -3.19 6.14
N ILE A 35 -7.62 -4.36 6.77
CA ILE A 35 -8.73 -5.32 6.57
C ILE A 35 -10.11 -4.68 6.75
N ASP A 36 -10.25 -3.67 7.63
CA ASP A 36 -11.55 -3.07 8.01
C ASP A 36 -12.20 -2.16 6.97
N LEU A 37 -11.64 -2.06 5.78
CA LEU A 37 -12.20 -1.22 4.74
C LEU A 37 -13.20 -2.07 3.94
N GLU A 38 -14.48 -2.04 4.37
CA GLU A 38 -15.65 -2.69 3.73
C GLU A 38 -15.78 -2.44 2.21
N ARG A 39 -14.96 -1.55 1.66
CA ARG A 39 -14.93 -1.16 0.26
C ARG A 39 -13.62 -1.58 -0.36
N GLN A 40 -13.73 -2.21 -1.52
CA GLN A 40 -12.62 -2.50 -2.41
C GLN A 40 -11.73 -1.27 -2.56
N ILE A 41 -10.49 -1.34 -2.08
CA ILE A 41 -9.57 -0.21 -2.12
C ILE A 41 -8.53 -0.43 -3.21
N PRO A 42 -8.39 0.53 -4.14
CA PRO A 42 -7.20 0.66 -4.95
C PRO A 42 -6.02 1.08 -4.06
N LEU A 43 -4.95 0.30 -4.06
CA LEU A 43 -3.67 0.63 -3.43
C LEU A 43 -2.69 1.15 -4.47
N GLY A 44 -2.42 2.45 -4.42
CA GLY A 44 -1.43 3.11 -5.27
C GLY A 44 -0.08 3.19 -4.58
N LEU A 45 0.93 2.53 -5.12
CA LEU A 45 2.31 2.51 -4.60
C LEU A 45 3.32 2.92 -5.67
N SER A 46 2.85 3.58 -6.73
CA SER A 46 3.68 3.90 -7.88
C SER A 46 4.73 4.97 -7.57
N ASN A 47 5.86 4.93 -8.27
CA ASN A 47 6.96 5.88 -8.10
C ASN A 47 7.47 5.91 -6.65
N ASN A 48 7.87 4.75 -6.16
CA ASN A 48 8.54 4.58 -4.87
C ASN A 48 9.85 3.81 -5.09
N LEU A 49 10.51 3.41 -4.01
CA LEU A 49 11.78 2.69 -4.01
C LEU A 49 11.63 1.24 -3.51
N LEU A 50 10.40 0.69 -3.57
CA LEU A 50 10.10 -0.64 -3.05
C LEU A 50 10.82 -1.70 -3.88
N THR A 51 11.49 -2.61 -3.20
CA THR A 51 12.14 -3.78 -3.82
C THR A 51 11.47 -5.09 -3.44
N THR A 52 10.64 -5.06 -2.38
CA THR A 52 9.89 -6.20 -1.84
C THR A 52 8.54 -5.70 -1.30
N LEU A 53 7.63 -6.64 -1.04
CA LEU A 53 6.39 -6.39 -0.32
C LEU A 53 6.37 -7.20 0.98
N PRO A 54 5.69 -6.72 2.03
CA PRO A 54 5.60 -7.44 3.30
C PRO A 54 4.79 -8.73 3.15
N PRO A 55 5.12 -9.80 3.91
CA PRO A 55 4.39 -11.07 3.86
C PRO A 55 2.92 -10.95 4.29
N GLU A 56 2.52 -9.82 4.87
CA GLU A 56 1.16 -9.49 5.26
C GLU A 56 0.27 -9.01 4.08
N MET A 57 0.81 -8.78 2.88
CA MET A 57 0.01 -8.41 1.69
C MET A 57 -1.22 -9.31 1.45
N PRO A 58 -1.18 -10.65 1.64
CA PRO A 58 -2.35 -11.52 1.48
C PRO A 58 -3.50 -11.23 2.47
N LYS A 59 -3.24 -10.52 3.58
CA LYS A 59 -4.29 -10.11 4.52
C LYS A 59 -5.22 -9.05 3.92
N LEU A 60 -4.78 -8.34 2.87
CA LEU A 60 -5.57 -7.36 2.13
C LEU A 60 -6.62 -8.06 1.24
N SER A 61 -7.52 -8.83 1.84
CA SER A 61 -8.52 -9.68 1.17
C SER A 61 -9.49 -8.92 0.25
N HIS A 62 -9.64 -7.61 0.47
CA HIS A 62 -10.48 -6.71 -0.33
C HIS A 62 -9.71 -5.90 -1.39
N LEU A 63 -8.40 -6.10 -1.53
CA LEU A 63 -7.57 -5.42 -2.52
C LEU A 63 -7.95 -5.88 -3.93
N ARG A 64 -8.36 -4.92 -4.77
CA ARG A 64 -8.76 -5.19 -6.16
C ARG A 64 -7.82 -4.62 -7.20
N TYR A 65 -7.08 -3.60 -6.81
CA TYR A 65 -6.14 -2.91 -7.67
C TYR A 65 -4.90 -2.57 -6.88
N LEU A 66 -3.76 -2.97 -7.41
CA LEU A 66 -2.44 -2.71 -6.84
C LEU A 66 -1.56 -2.12 -7.93
N ASN A 67 -1.08 -0.90 -7.73
CA ASN A 67 -0.17 -0.24 -8.67
C ASN A 67 1.23 -0.13 -8.09
N LEU A 68 2.15 -0.95 -8.60
CA LEU A 68 3.56 -0.97 -8.22
C LEU A 68 4.48 -0.36 -9.28
N ARG A 69 3.93 0.35 -10.28
CA ARG A 69 4.70 0.94 -11.39
C ARG A 69 5.84 1.83 -10.85
N SER A 70 6.99 1.79 -11.52
CA SER A 70 8.15 2.62 -11.16
C SER A 70 8.61 2.37 -9.72
N ASN A 71 8.90 1.11 -9.41
CA ASN A 71 9.56 0.67 -8.18
C ASN A 71 10.82 -0.14 -8.55
N GLY A 72 11.56 -0.61 -7.55
CA GLY A 72 12.82 -1.35 -7.70
C GLY A 72 12.69 -2.87 -7.72
N PHE A 73 11.50 -3.43 -7.98
CA PHE A 73 11.29 -4.87 -8.04
C PHE A 73 12.14 -5.51 -9.15
N ARG A 74 12.89 -6.56 -8.80
CA ARG A 74 13.70 -7.33 -9.74
C ARG A 74 13.02 -8.63 -10.21
N GLU A 75 12.02 -9.05 -9.47
CA GLU A 75 11.18 -10.21 -9.75
C GLU A 75 9.70 -9.83 -9.58
N PHE A 76 8.79 -10.72 -9.98
CA PHE A 76 7.39 -10.52 -9.72
C PHE A 76 7.14 -10.59 -8.20
N PRO A 77 6.62 -9.52 -7.58
CA PRO A 77 6.44 -9.43 -6.14
C PRO A 77 5.22 -10.20 -5.61
#